data_AF-A0A920US61-F1
#
_entry.id   AF-A0A920US61-F1
#
_cell.length_a   1.000
_cell.length_b   1.000
_cell.length_c   1.000
_cell.angle_alpha   90.00
_cell.angle_beta   90.00
_cell.angle_gamma   90.00
#
_symmetry.space_group_name_H-M   'P 1'
#
loop_
_entity.id
_entity.type
_entity.pdbx_description
1 polymer ?
#
loop_
_entity_poly.entity_id
_entity_poly.type
_entity_poly.pdbx_seq_one_letter_code
_entity_poly.pdbx_strand_id
1 'polypeptide(L)'
;MNFKGQNKNPHRRSAESTASGEGERLDYEPWLIEDKQTGSSWRAITGECIEGELKGSQLKMLPAMTGFWFAWSRFYQDAPLFGAIGGYEESTPKR
;
A
#
# COMPACT_ATOMS: atom_id res chain seq x y z
N MET A 1 -7.46 12.19 -22.33
CA MET A 1 -8.85 12.14 -21.82
C MET A 1 -8.89 12.81 -20.45
N ASN A 2 -9.61 13.93 -20.30
CA ASN A 2 -9.81 14.61 -19.01
C ASN A 2 -11.09 14.09 -18.35
N PHE A 3 -10.97 13.33 -17.26
CA PHE A 3 -12.12 12.91 -16.45
C PHE A 3 -12.40 13.98 -15.38
N LYS A 4 -13.45 14.78 -15.59
CA LYS A 4 -14.03 15.65 -14.54
C LYS A 4 -15.18 14.90 -13.86
N GLY A 5 -14.85 14.00 -12.95
CA GLY A 5 -15.84 13.43 -12.04
C GLY A 5 -16.06 14.40 -10.88
N GLN A 6 -17.19 15.12 -10.86
CA GLN A 6 -17.58 15.86 -9.65
C GLN A 6 -18.08 14.88 -8.60
N ASN A 7 -17.36 14.78 -7.48
CA ASN A 7 -17.74 13.95 -6.34
C ASN A 7 -18.94 14.58 -5.61
N LYS A 8 -20.10 13.91 -5.65
CA LYS A 8 -21.35 14.41 -5.04
C LYS A 8 -21.47 14.16 -3.53
N ASN A 9 -20.37 13.89 -2.82
CA ASN A 9 -20.40 13.66 -1.37
C ASN A 9 -19.43 14.61 -0.66
N PRO A 10 -19.90 15.70 -0.04
CA PRO A 10 -19.04 16.73 0.56
C PRO A 10 -18.20 16.23 1.75
N HIS A 11 -18.55 15.05 2.30
CA HIS A 11 -17.82 14.36 3.36
C HIS A 11 -16.94 13.21 2.89
N ARG A 12 -16.92 12.85 1.60
CA ARG A 12 -15.94 11.88 1.07
C ARG A 12 -14.68 12.64 0.66
N ARG A 13 -13.94 13.12 1.65
CA ARG A 13 -12.51 13.42 1.45
C ARG A 13 -11.82 12.06 1.36
N SER A 14 -11.23 11.79 0.21
CA SER A 14 -10.27 10.71 -0.11
C SER A 14 -10.44 9.43 0.73
N ALA A 15 -10.85 8.31 0.11
CA ALA A 15 -10.95 7.02 0.79
C ALA A 15 -9.60 6.44 1.27
N GLU A 16 -8.53 7.23 1.20
CA GLU A 16 -7.17 6.89 1.59
C GLU A 16 -6.76 7.81 2.74
N SER A 17 -7.46 7.69 3.87
CA SER A 17 -6.67 7.66 5.10
C SER A 17 -5.70 6.51 4.88
N THR A 18 -4.41 6.82 4.79
CA THR A 18 -3.35 5.80 4.67
C THR A 18 -3.69 4.70 5.66
N ALA A 19 -3.64 3.44 5.24
CA ALA A 19 -4.00 2.31 6.13
C ALA A 19 -3.15 2.30 7.43
N SER A 20 -2.04 3.04 7.45
CA SER A 20 -1.16 3.32 8.59
C SER A 20 -1.65 4.41 9.56
N GLY A 21 -2.70 5.18 9.25
CA GLY A 21 -3.22 6.24 10.12
C GLY A 21 -2.41 7.54 10.12
N GLU A 22 -1.47 7.72 9.18
CA GLU A 22 -0.53 8.86 9.14
C GLU A 22 -1.13 10.16 8.57
N GLY A 23 -2.46 10.24 8.43
CA GLY A 23 -3.13 11.37 7.82
C GLY A 23 -3.04 11.39 6.28
N GLU A 24 -3.56 12.45 5.67
CA GLU A 24 -3.57 12.63 4.21
C GLU A 24 -2.18 13.12 3.76
N ARG A 25 -1.45 12.30 3.01
CA ARG A 25 -0.24 12.75 2.29
C ARG A 25 -0.67 13.50 1.03
N LEU A 26 -0.43 14.81 1.00
CA LEU A 26 -0.79 15.67 -0.13
C LEU A 26 0.04 15.38 -1.40
N ASP A 27 1.18 14.71 -1.25
CA ASP A 27 2.12 14.30 -2.29
C ASP A 27 2.05 12.80 -2.60
N TYR A 28 1.04 12.10 -2.09
CA TYR A 28 0.89 10.67 -2.35
C TYR A 28 0.42 10.40 -3.77
N GLU A 29 1.33 9.88 -4.58
CA GLU A 29 1.02 9.34 -5.89
C GLU A 29 0.92 7.80 -5.78
N PRO A 30 -0.28 7.20 -5.80
CA PRO A 30 -0.48 5.77 -5.55
C PRO A 30 0.22 4.85 -6.55
N TRP A 31 0.69 5.41 -7.67
CA TRP A 31 1.40 4.69 -8.73
C TRP A 31 2.92 4.71 -8.55
N LEU A 32 3.42 5.37 -7.49
CA LEU A 32 4.83 5.43 -7.14
C LEU A 32 5.07 4.74 -5.78
N ILE A 33 6.15 3.96 -5.74
CA ILE A 33 6.65 3.32 -4.53
C ILE A 33 7.94 4.02 -4.15
N GLU A 34 8.02 4.45 -2.89
CA GLU A 34 9.20 5.06 -2.29
C GLU A 34 10.03 3.98 -1.58
N ASP A 35 11.26 3.75 -2.04
CA ASP A 35 12.24 2.91 -1.35
C ASP A 35 13.06 3.78 -0.38
N LYS A 36 12.74 3.71 0.91
CA LYS A 36 13.43 4.46 1.97
C LYS A 36 14.88 4.03 2.17
N GLN A 37 15.26 2.82 1.78
CA GLN A 37 16.62 2.31 1.97
C GLN A 37 17.59 2.92 0.96
N THR A 38 17.19 3.00 -0.31
CA THR A 38 18.05 3.51 -1.40
C THR A 38 17.66 4.92 -1.86
N GLY A 39 16.57 5.48 -1.34
CA GLY A 39 15.99 6.73 -1.81
C GLY A 39 15.48 6.66 -3.25
N SER A 40 15.13 5.46 -3.73
CA SER A 40 14.69 5.23 -5.11
C SER A 40 13.17 5.29 -5.24
N SER A 41 12.69 5.83 -6.37
CA SER A 41 11.26 5.91 -6.69
C SER A 41 10.93 4.98 -7.84
N TRP A 42 9.90 4.15 -7.66
CA TRP A 42 9.54 3.06 -8.58
C TRP A 42 8.11 3.18 -9.08
N ARG A 43 7.86 2.88 -10.35
CA ARG A 43 6.50 2.70 -10.87
C ARG A 43 5.89 1.42 -10.31
N ALA A 44 4.78 1.53 -9.58
CA ALA A 44 4.16 0.39 -8.89
C ALA A 44 3.74 -0.76 -9.82
N ILE A 45 3.33 -0.44 -11.05
CA ILE A 45 2.81 -1.45 -12.00
C ILE A 45 3.91 -2.11 -12.80
N THR A 46 4.85 -1.32 -13.32
CA THR A 46 5.90 -1.86 -14.18
C THR A 46 7.09 -2.36 -13.38
N GLY A 47 7.39 -1.77 -12.22
CA GLY A 47 8.61 -2.01 -11.47
C GLY A 47 9.83 -1.25 -12.00
N GLU A 48 9.63 -0.24 -12.84
CA GLU A 48 10.71 0.63 -13.35
C GLU A 48 11.14 1.64 -12.28
N CYS A 49 12.45 1.74 -12.04
CA CYS A 49 13.04 2.78 -11.20
C CYS A 49 13.22 4.08 -11.99
N ILE A 50 12.53 5.15 -11.60
CA ILE A 50 12.56 6.42 -12.32
C ILE A 50 13.50 7.45 -11.69
N GLU A 51 13.78 7.32 -10.39
CA GLU A 51 14.62 8.25 -9.62
C GLU A 51 15.39 7.50 -8.51
N GLY A 52 16.44 8.15 -7.98
CA GLY A 52 17.29 7.62 -6.90
C GLY A 52 18.47 6.76 -7.38
N GLU A 53 19.09 6.07 -6.43
CA GLU A 53 20.32 5.30 -6.64
C GLU A 53 20.16 4.22 -7.74
N LEU A 54 18.97 3.61 -7.82
CA LEU A 54 18.71 2.49 -8.72
C LEU A 54 18.06 2.90 -10.05
N LYS A 55 18.06 4.20 -10.39
CA LYS A 55 17.41 4.73 -11.60
C LYS A 55 17.78 3.96 -12.87
N GLY A 56 16.78 3.62 -13.67
CA GLY A 56 16.91 2.82 -14.89
C GLY A 56 16.89 1.30 -14.64
N SER A 57 16.91 0.86 -13.39
CA SER A 57 16.72 -0.54 -13.03
C SER A 57 15.26 -0.97 -13.15
N GLN A 58 15.04 -2.28 -13.24
CA GLN A 58 13.73 -2.90 -13.38
C GLN A 58 13.57 -4.01 -12.34
N LEU A 59 12.51 -3.95 -11.53
CA LEU A 59 12.18 -5.03 -10.59
C LEU A 59 11.71 -6.29 -11.33
N LYS A 60 12.02 -7.45 -10.74
CA LYS A 60 11.46 -8.72 -11.19
C LYS A 60 10.00 -8.81 -10.75
N MET A 61 9.09 -8.93 -11.71
CA MET A 61 7.68 -9.12 -11.42
C MET A 61 7.42 -10.50 -10.80
N LEU A 62 6.67 -10.51 -9.70
CA LEU A 62 6.18 -11.72 -9.06
C LEU A 62 4.70 -11.90 -9.39
N PRO A 63 4.20 -13.15 -9.46
CA PRO A 63 2.78 -13.42 -9.57
C PRO A 63 2.03 -12.78 -8.39
N ALA A 64 1.01 -11.99 -8.70
CA ALA A 64 0.16 -11.34 -7.72
C ALA A 64 -1.32 -11.47 -8.12
N MET A 65 -2.20 -11.44 -7.12
CA MET A 65 -3.64 -11.41 -7.32
C MET A 65 -4.29 -10.41 -6.38
N THR A 66 -5.37 -9.77 -6.82
CA THR A 66 -6.23 -8.99 -5.94
C THR A 66 -7.30 -9.92 -5.36
N GLY A 67 -7.45 -9.92 -4.05
CA GLY A 67 -8.46 -10.72 -3.35
C GLY A 67 -9.01 -9.97 -2.14
N PHE A 68 -10.21 -10.33 -1.72
CA PHE A 68 -10.78 -9.82 -0.48
C PHE A 68 -10.09 -10.47 0.73
N TRP A 69 -9.81 -9.69 1.77
CA TRP A 69 -9.15 -10.19 2.99
C TRP A 69 -9.93 -11.36 3.64
N PHE A 70 -11.26 -11.33 3.60
CA PHE A 70 -12.09 -12.41 4.18
C PHE A 70 -12.07 -13.69 3.36
N ALA A 71 -11.80 -13.61 2.06
CA ALA A 71 -11.57 -14.80 1.24
C ALA A 71 -10.20 -15.38 1.57
N TRP A 72 -9.18 -14.51 1.68
CA TRP A 72 -7.82 -14.90 2.07
C TRP A 72 -7.79 -15.65 3.40
N SER A 73 -8.45 -15.14 4.44
CA SER A 73 -8.47 -15.78 5.78
C SER A 73 -9.15 -17.15 5.81
N ARG A 74 -10.05 -17.43 4.85
CA ARG A 74 -10.67 -18.76 4.72
C ARG A 74 -9.73 -19.80 4.12
N PHE A 75 -8.89 -19.40 3.17
CA PHE A 75 -7.94 -20.30 2.51
C PHE A 75 -6.61 -20.44 3.28
N TYR A 76 -6.16 -19.38 3.95
CA TYR A 76 -4.90 -19.33 4.67
C TYR A 76 -5.13 -19.02 6.15
N GLN A 77 -5.49 -20.05 6.91
CA GLN A 77 -5.88 -19.91 8.32
C GLN A 77 -4.71 -19.54 9.24
N ASP A 78 -3.49 -19.93 8.88
CA ASP A 78 -2.27 -19.60 9.63
C ASP A 78 -1.74 -18.19 9.33
N ALA A 79 -2.30 -17.50 8.33
CA ALA A 79 -1.86 -16.15 7.98
C ALA A 79 -2.44 -15.13 8.98
N PRO A 80 -1.59 -14.43 9.75
CA PRO A 80 -2.07 -13.41 10.68
C PRO A 80 -2.69 -12.26 9.91
N LEU A 81 -3.83 -11.77 10.39
CA LEU A 81 -4.55 -10.66 9.78
C LEU A 81 -4.37 -9.39 10.63
N PHE A 82 -3.70 -8.40 10.06
CA PHE A 82 -3.49 -7.12 10.73
C PHE A 82 -4.78 -6.27 10.69
N GLY A 83 -5.23 -5.78 11.85
CA GLY A 83 -6.32 -4.79 11.95
C GLY A 83 -7.75 -5.31 11.86
N ALA A 84 -7.99 -6.63 11.71
CA ALA A 84 -9.36 -7.17 11.58
C ALA A 84 -10.03 -7.60 12.89
N ILE A 85 -9.30 -7.59 14.00
CA ILE A 85 -9.84 -7.77 15.35
C ILE A 85 -9.10 -6.79 16.27
N GLY A 86 -9.83 -6.04 17.09
CA GLY A 86 -9.24 -5.09 18.03
C GLY A 86 -8.27 -5.78 19.00
N GLY A 87 -7.15 -5.11 19.29
CA GLY A 87 -6.16 -5.52 20.27
C GLY A 87 -4.96 -6.25 19.65
N TYR A 88 -3.93 -5.50 19.28
CA TYR A 88 -2.57 -6.06 19.21
C TYR A 88 -2.12 -6.25 20.67
N GLU A 89 -2.10 -7.48 21.18
CA GLU A 89 -1.32 -7.76 22.39
C GLU A 89 0.14 -7.88 21.96
N GLU A 90 0.94 -6.91 22.37
CA GLU A 90 2.38 -6.93 22.20
C GLU A 90 2.95 -8.12 23.01
N SER A 91 3.25 -9.23 22.32
CA SER A 91 3.98 -10.33 22.93
C SER A 91 5.46 -9.94 23.04
N THR A 92 5.80 -9.21 24.10
CA THR A 92 7.20 -9.04 24.49
C THR A 92 7.80 -10.42 24.76
N PRO A 93 8.92 -10.79 24.12
CA PRO A 93 9.54 -12.08 24.38
C PRO A 93 10.04 -12.08 25.84
N LYS A 94 9.57 -13.05 26.63
CA LYS A 94 10.05 -13.24 28.00
C LYS A 94 11.55 -13.54 27.96
N ARG A 95 12.32 -12.72 28.67
CA ARG A 95 13.72 -12.99 29.01
C ARG A 95 13.85 -14.28 29.80
#